data_AF-A0A3D4KAC6-F1
#
_entry.id   AF-A0A3D4KAC6-F1
#
_cell.length_a   1.000
_cell.length_b   1.000
_cell.length_c   1.000
_cell.angle_alpha   90.00
_cell.angle_beta   90.00
_cell.angle_gamma   90.00
#
_symmetry.space_group_name_H-M   'P 1'
#
loop_
_entity.id
_entity.type
_entity.pdbx_description
1 polymer ?
#
loop_
_entity_poly.entity_id
_entity_poly.type
_entity_poly.pdbx_seq_one_letter_code
_entity_poly.pdbx_strand_id
1 'polypeptide(L)'
;MNMKKACVIGSPISHSLSPVIHNYWLKKYNIEGSYEAVEVLPEDLEVFLKTLPEKNFKGCNITLPHKEAAWNIVSSMKEFSDKE
;
A
#
# COMPACT_ATOMS: atom_id res chain seq x y z
N MET A 1 15.43 7.38 13.92
CA MET A 1 15.27 6.79 12.59
C MET A 1 13.77 6.66 12.35
N ASN A 2 13.23 7.08 11.19
CA ASN A 2 11.78 6.97 10.96
C ASN A 2 11.46 5.56 10.45
N MET A 3 10.71 4.82 11.26
CA MET A 3 10.15 3.51 10.90
C MET A 3 9.41 3.59 9.56
N LYS A 4 9.76 2.72 8.61
CA LYS A 4 9.11 2.66 7.29
C LYS A 4 7.77 1.93 7.41
N LYS A 5 6.64 2.64 7.30
CA LYS A 5 5.32 2.01 7.22
C LYS A 5 4.84 1.87 5.78
N ALA A 6 4.31 0.72 5.42
CA ALA A 6 3.60 0.49 4.18
C ALA A 6 2.31 -0.28 4.44
N CYS A 7 1.40 -0.33 3.48
CA CYS A 7 0.17 -1.09 3.63
C CYS A 7 -0.33 -1.70 2.32
N VAL A 8 -1.35 -2.54 2.41
CA VAL A 8 -2.19 -2.94 1.29
C VAL A 8 -3.63 -2.46 1.55
N ILE A 9 -4.26 -1.88 0.54
CA ILE A 9 -5.65 -1.39 0.62
C ILE A 9 -6.58 -2.13 -0.32
N GLY A 10 -7.82 -2.33 0.10
CA GLY A 10 -8.89 -3.00 -0.64
C GLY A 10 -10.17 -3.09 0.18
N SER A 11 -11.20 -3.70 -0.40
CA SER A 11 -12.44 -4.02 0.31
C SER A 11 -13.15 -5.26 -0.29
N PRO A 12 -13.25 -6.39 0.44
CA PRO A 12 -12.67 -6.66 1.76
C PRO A 12 -11.15 -6.89 1.68
N ILE A 13 -10.39 -6.42 2.68
CA ILE A 13 -8.92 -6.56 2.73
C ILE A 13 -8.40 -7.68 3.63
N SER A 14 -9.24 -8.20 4.53
CA SER A 14 -8.86 -9.10 5.62
C SER A 14 -8.23 -10.42 5.15
N HIS A 15 -8.51 -10.86 3.93
CA HIS A 15 -7.95 -12.08 3.33
C HIS A 15 -6.57 -11.89 2.70
N SER A 16 -6.01 -10.68 2.70
CA SER A 16 -4.71 -10.42 2.09
C SER A 16 -3.58 -11.11 2.88
N LEU A 17 -2.78 -11.90 2.17
CA LEU A 17 -1.55 -12.50 2.71
C LEU A 17 -0.34 -11.54 2.66
N SER A 18 -0.48 -10.37 2.02
CA SER A 18 0.59 -9.38 1.89
C SER A 18 1.20 -8.97 3.24
N PRO A 19 0.43 -8.71 4.32
CA PRO A 19 1.02 -8.41 5.62
C PRO A 19 1.90 -9.55 6.16
N VAL A 20 1.52 -10.82 5.98
CA VAL A 20 2.34 -11.95 6.43
C VAL A 20 3.66 -11.99 5.66
N ILE A 21 3.60 -11.86 4.34
CA ILE A 21 4.77 -11.93 3.45
C ILE A 21 5.73 -10.76 3.73
N HIS A 22 5.22 -9.53 3.73
CA HIS A 22 6.07 -8.34 3.88
C HIS A 22 6.66 -8.22 5.29
N ASN A 23 5.90 -8.50 6.34
CA ASN A 23 6.45 -8.47 7.71
C ASN A 23 7.49 -9.59 7.92
N TYR A 24 7.32 -10.76 7.31
CA TYR A 24 8.35 -11.81 7.36
C TYR A 24 9.68 -11.31 6.78
N TRP A 25 9.66 -10.66 5.62
CA TRP A 25 10.89 -10.15 5.00
C TRP A 25 11.50 -8.97 5.76
N LEU A 26 10.67 -8.05 6.27
CA LEU A 26 11.15 -6.95 7.14
C LEU A 26 11.90 -7.50 8.35
N LYS A 27 11.32 -8.50 9.02
CA LYS A 27 11.95 -9.18 10.16
C LYS A 27 13.23 -9.92 9.73
N LYS A 28 13.18 -10.70 8.66
CA LYS A 28 14.28 -11.53 8.18
C LYS A 28 15.53 -10.71 7.83
N TYR A 29 15.35 -9.50 7.29
CA TYR A 29 16.44 -8.61 6.90
C TYR A 29 16.71 -7.49 7.92
N ASN A 30 16.12 -7.55 9.11
CA ASN A 30 16.27 -6.54 10.17
C ASN A 30 15.99 -5.11 9.69
N ILE A 31 14.96 -4.94 8.86
CA ILE A 31 14.53 -3.65 8.34
C ILE A 31 13.50 -3.06 9.31
N GLU A 32 13.81 -1.90 9.88
CA GLU A 32 12.88 -1.17 10.76
C GLU A 32 11.67 -0.65 9.97
N GLY A 33 10.58 -1.39 10.04
CA GLY A 33 9.35 -1.08 9.33
C GLY A 33 8.16 -1.95 9.73
N SER A 34 6.99 -1.60 9.20
CA SER A 34 5.76 -2.37 9.37
C SER A 34 4.97 -2.40 8.06
N TYR A 35 4.24 -3.50 7.86
CA TYR A 35 3.32 -3.65 6.75
C TYR A 35 1.94 -4.06 7.26
N GLU A 36 0.89 -3.31 6.94
CA GLU A 36 -0.46 -3.57 7.45
C GLU A 36 -1.51 -3.68 6.34
N ALA A 37 -2.63 -4.35 6.62
CA ALA A 37 -3.81 -4.33 5.78
C ALA A 37 -4.75 -3.22 6.26
N VAL A 38 -5.20 -2.36 5.36
CA VAL A 38 -6.11 -1.26 5.67
C VAL A 38 -7.36 -1.39 4.81
N GLU A 39 -8.50 -1.55 5.47
CA GLU A 39 -9.80 -1.55 4.80
C GLU A 39 -10.09 -0.12 4.35
N VAL A 40 -10.36 0.06 3.06
CA VAL A 40 -10.71 1.35 2.46
C VAL A 40 -11.92 1.10 1.59
N LEU A 41 -13.02 1.80 1.81
CA LEU A 41 -14.20 1.69 0.95
C LEU A 41 -13.98 2.47 -0.36
N PRO A 42 -14.67 2.11 -1.47
CA PRO A 42 -14.50 2.80 -2.75
C PRO A 42 -14.68 4.33 -2.66
N GLU A 43 -15.63 4.79 -1.85
CA GLU A 43 -15.91 6.21 -1.59
C GLU A 43 -14.79 6.95 -0.87
N ASP A 44 -13.95 6.23 -0.10
CA ASP A 44 -12.87 6.81 0.71
C ASP A 44 -11.51 6.78 -0.01
N LEU A 45 -11.42 6.14 -1.17
CA LEU A 45 -10.16 5.85 -1.85
C LEU A 45 -9.35 7.13 -2.13
N GLU A 46 -9.97 8.15 -2.70
CA GLU A 46 -9.29 9.39 -3.08
C GLU A 46 -8.75 10.12 -1.85
N VAL A 47 -9.56 10.22 -0.79
CA VAL A 47 -9.16 10.83 0.48
C VAL A 47 -8.01 10.04 1.11
N PHE A 48 -8.09 8.71 1.10
CA PHE A 48 -7.03 7.85 1.62
C PHE A 48 -5.71 8.07 0.88
N LEU A 49 -5.72 8.05 -0.46
CA LEU A 49 -4.51 8.22 -1.27
C LEU A 49 -3.86 9.59 -1.05
N LYS A 50 -4.66 10.66 -0.92
CA LYS A 50 -4.15 12.02 -0.65
C LYS A 50 -3.57 12.18 0.75
N THR A 51 -4.04 11.41 1.73
CA THR A 51 -3.62 11.49 3.14
C THR A 51 -2.58 10.44 3.55
N LEU A 52 -2.05 9.65 2.60
CA LEU A 52 -0.99 8.67 2.84
C LEU A 52 0.21 9.23 3.64
N PRO A 53 0.79 10.41 3.30
CA PRO A 53 1.92 10.97 4.04
C PRO A 53 1.57 11.34 5.49
N GLU A 54 0.36 11.85 5.72
CA GLU A 54 -0.13 12.24 7.06
C GLU A 54 -0.28 11.02 7.97
N LYS A 55 -0.64 9.87 7.39
CA LYS A 55 -0.70 8.56 8.08
C LYS A 55 0.68 7.90 8.26
N ASN A 56 1.76 8.61 7.92
CA ASN A 56 3.15 8.14 7.99
C ASN A 56 3.45 6.91 7.09
N PHE A 57 2.65 6.69 6.04
CA PHE A 57 2.93 5.66 5.05
C PHE A 57 3.96 6.14 4.03
N LYS A 58 4.88 5.25 3.65
CA LYS A 58 5.83 5.43 2.54
C LYS A 58 5.24 5.01 1.19
N GLY A 59 4.16 4.23 1.20
CA GLY A 59 3.45 3.77 0.03
C GLY A 59 2.45 2.68 0.38
N CYS A 60 1.61 2.32 -0.58
CA CYS A 60 0.64 1.24 -0.42
C CYS A 60 0.53 0.38 -1.68
N ASN A 61 0.24 -0.91 -1.51
CA ASN A 61 -0.27 -1.77 -2.57
C ASN A 61 -1.78 -1.58 -2.66
N ILE A 62 -2.33 -1.74 -3.87
CA ILE A 62 -3.75 -1.58 -4.15
C ILE A 62 -4.30 -2.91 -4.70
N THR A 63 -5.36 -3.42 -4.09
CA THR A 63 -6.09 -4.60 -4.56
C THR A 63 -7.55 -4.27 -4.87
N LEU A 64 -8.35 -5.29 -5.20
CA LEU A 64 -9.77 -5.14 -5.50
C LEU A 64 -10.51 -4.38 -4.39
N PRO A 65 -11.48 -3.51 -4.75
CA PRO A 65 -11.91 -3.13 -6.11
C PRO A 65 -11.15 -1.90 -6.67
N HIS A 66 -10.10 -1.42 -5.99
CA HIS A 66 -9.60 -0.05 -6.14
C HIS A 66 -8.67 0.20 -7.33
N LYS A 67 -8.28 -0.83 -8.08
CA LYS A 67 -7.20 -0.70 -9.08
C LYS A 67 -7.53 0.31 -10.18
N GLU A 68 -8.72 0.23 -10.76
CA GLU A 68 -9.14 1.13 -11.84
C GLU A 68 -9.37 2.56 -11.34
N ALA A 69 -10.01 2.70 -10.18
CA ALA A 69 -10.23 4.02 -9.58
C ALA A 69 -8.90 4.69 -9.21
N ALA A 70 -7.95 3.94 -8.63
CA ALA A 70 -6.64 4.46 -8.29
C ALA A 70 -5.84 4.91 -9.53
N TRP A 71 -5.95 4.18 -10.65
CA TRP A 71 -5.34 4.57 -11.93
C TRP A 71 -5.79 5.96 -12.40
N ASN A 72 -7.05 6.30 -12.18
CA ASN A 72 -7.61 7.60 -12.56
C ASN A 72 -7.26 8.73 -11.56
N ILE A 73 -6.82 8.40 -10.34
CA ILE A 73 -6.50 9.37 -9.28
C ILE A 73 -5.02 9.76 -9.29
N VAL A 74 -4.11 8.86 -9.66
CA VAL A 74 -2.67 9.11 -9.58
C VAL A 74 -2.22 10.27 -10.48
N SER A 75 -1.32 11.11 -9.98
CA SER A 75 -0.81 12.28 -10.70
C SER A 75 0.23 11.95 -11.76
N SER A 76 0.93 10.82 -11.60
CA SER A 76 1.90 10.34 -12.57
C SER A 76 1.98 8.82 -12.54
N MET A 77 2.36 8.25 -13.68
CA MET A 77 2.57 6.82 -13.85
C MET A 77 3.94 6.61 -14.44
N LYS A 78 4.62 5.58 -13.95
CA LYS A 78 5.87 5.12 -14.53
C LYS A 78 5.59 3.80 -15.24
N GLU A 79 5.86 3.75 -16.53
CA GLU A 79 5.82 2.49 -17.26
C GLU A 79 6.81 1.50 -16.64
N PHE A 80 6.36 0.27 -16.53
CA PHE A 80 7.25 -0.82 -16.14
C PHE A 80 8.26 -1.01 -17.26
N SER A 81 9.53 -0.66 -17.01
CA SER A 81 10.63 -1.03 -17.89
C SER A 81 11.30 -2.27 -17.31
N ASP A 82 11.28 -3.36 -18.07
CA ASP A 82 12.18 -4.49 -17.83
C ASP A 82 13.62 -3.96 -17.90
N LYS A 83 14.23 -3.69 -16.75
CA LYS A 83 15.67 -3.51 -16.65
C LYS A 83 16.16 -4.55 -15.66
N GLU A 84 16.93 -5.49 -16.22
CA GLU A 84 17.80 -6.43 -15.51
C GLU A 84 18.73 -5.70 -14.53
#